data_AF-A0A2A5A744-F1
#
_entry.id   AF-A0A2A5A744-F1
#
_cell.length_a   1.000
_cell.length_b   1.000
_cell.length_c   1.000
_cell.angle_alpha   90.00
_cell.angle_beta   90.00
_cell.angle_gamma   90.00
#
_symmetry.space_group_name_H-M   'P 1'
#
loop_
_entity.id
_entity.type
_entity.pdbx_description
1 polymer ?
#
loop_
_entity_poly.entity_id
_entity_poly.type
_entity_poly.pdbx_seq_one_letter_code
_entity_poly.pdbx_strand_id
1 'polypeptide(L)'
;MNHEEIVKLKQARIGVVARGMLDGSVHYLIGAMELTALRHEVGAYANDVDFMPFIAILSEIESLPVDLAQSEGLKQAMLAHGTEIQESVNWAKEFSLVQCQSLADRYGSCKE
;
A
#
# COMPACT_ATOMS: atom_id res chain seq x y z
N MET A 1 -10.18 8.61 -22.95
CA MET A 1 -9.02 7.98 -22.30
C MET A 1 -8.99 6.53 -22.74
N ASN A 2 -7.91 6.09 -23.38
CA ASN A 2 -7.79 4.70 -23.81
C ASN A 2 -7.46 3.80 -22.61
N HIS A 3 -7.79 2.52 -22.68
CA HIS A 3 -7.50 1.55 -21.59
C HIS A 3 -6.02 1.57 -21.18
N GLU A 4 -5.11 1.70 -22.16
CA GLU A 4 -3.66 1.80 -21.93
C GLU A 4 -3.24 3.05 -21.15
N GLU A 5 -3.91 4.18 -21.36
CA GLU A 5 -3.63 5.41 -20.60
C GLU A 5 -4.09 5.30 -19.15
N ILE A 6 -5.25 4.65 -18.94
CA ILE A 6 -5.77 4.39 -17.59
C ILE A 6 -4.82 3.48 -16.83
N VAL A 7 -4.29 2.43 -17.47
CA VAL A 7 -3.29 1.54 -16.85
C VAL A 7 -2.01 2.29 -16.51
N LYS A 8 -1.48 3.14 -17.41
CA LYS A 8 -0.29 3.95 -17.13
C LYS A 8 -0.48 4.93 -15.97
N LEU A 9 -1.64 5.58 -15.88
CA LEU A 9 -1.95 6.47 -14.75
C LEU A 9 -1.97 5.70 -13.41
N LYS A 10 -2.52 4.49 -13.40
CA LYS A 10 -2.54 3.63 -12.20
C LYS A 10 -1.16 3.09 -11.84
N GLN A 11 -0.33 2.77 -12.83
CA GLN A 11 1.07 2.42 -12.64
C GLN A 11 1.87 3.58 -12.02
N ALA A 12 1.70 4.81 -12.53
CA ALA A 12 2.30 5.99 -11.91
C ALA A 12 1.82 6.19 -10.47
N ARG A 13 0.53 5.95 -10.20
CA ARG A 13 -0.04 6.00 -8.84
C ARG A 13 0.61 5.00 -7.89
N ILE A 14 0.88 3.77 -8.33
CA ILE A 14 1.62 2.76 -7.54
C ILE A 14 2.97 3.32 -7.09
N GLY A 15 3.74 3.94 -8.00
CA GLY A 15 5.03 4.54 -7.68
C GLY A 15 4.92 5.69 -6.66
N VAL A 16 3.90 6.55 -6.81
CA VAL A 16 3.64 7.65 -5.88
C VAL A 16 3.29 7.13 -4.49
N VAL A 17 2.41 6.13 -4.38
CA VAL A 17 1.99 5.55 -3.11
C VAL A 17 3.16 4.85 -2.42
N ALA A 18 3.90 4.01 -3.15
CA ALA A 18 5.07 3.31 -2.60
C ALA A 18 6.12 4.30 -2.07
N ARG A 19 6.40 5.37 -2.81
CA ARG A 19 7.31 6.43 -2.35
C ARG A 19 6.78 7.19 -1.15
N GLY A 20 5.48 7.50 -1.13
CA GLY A 20 4.83 8.12 0.01
C GLY A 20 4.87 7.26 1.28
N MET A 21 4.79 5.93 1.14
CA MET A 21 4.93 4.99 2.25
C MET A 21 6.37 4.95 2.80
N LEU A 22 7.37 5.05 1.93
CA LEU A 22 8.80 5.07 2.31
C LEU A 22 9.19 6.38 3.01
N ASP A 23 8.71 7.52 2.51
CA ASP A 23 8.97 8.85 3.07
C ASP A 23 8.09 9.16 4.31
N GLY A 24 7.01 8.38 4.50
CA GLY A 24 6.07 8.57 5.61
C GLY A 24 4.96 9.58 5.34
N SER A 25 4.96 10.19 4.16
CA SER A 25 3.88 11.06 3.66
C SER A 25 2.53 10.33 3.51
N VAL A 26 2.53 9.00 3.33
CA VAL A 26 1.33 8.15 3.29
C VAL A 26 1.40 7.14 4.43
N HIS A 27 0.31 7.01 5.20
CA HIS A 27 0.23 6.00 6.24
C HIS A 27 0.34 4.59 5.66
N TYR A 28 1.17 3.75 6.27
CA TYR A 28 1.56 2.46 5.70
C TYR A 28 0.38 1.55 5.38
N LEU A 29 -0.61 1.49 6.28
CA LEU A 29 -1.82 0.67 6.09
C LEU A 29 -2.66 1.15 4.91
N ILE A 30 -2.83 2.47 4.79
CA ILE A 30 -3.62 3.08 3.70
C ILE A 30 -2.90 2.84 2.37
N GLY A 31 -1.59 3.02 2.34
CA GLY A 31 -0.80 2.74 1.16
C GLY A 31 -0.81 1.26 0.77
N ALA A 32 -0.72 0.33 1.71
CA ALA A 32 -0.78 -1.12 1.45
C ALA A 32 -2.13 -1.55 0.84
N MET A 33 -3.24 -1.00 1.34
CA MET A 33 -4.56 -1.18 0.74
C MET A 33 -4.63 -0.64 -0.68
N GLU A 34 -4.15 0.59 -0.87
CA GLU A 34 -4.19 1.25 -2.18
C GLU A 34 -3.33 0.50 -3.21
N LEU A 35 -2.14 0.04 -2.83
CA LEU A 35 -1.28 -0.81 -3.68
C LEU A 35 -1.97 -2.13 -4.05
N THR A 36 -2.64 -2.77 -3.10
CA THR A 36 -3.37 -4.02 -3.34
C THR A 36 -4.55 -3.81 -4.30
N ALA A 37 -5.31 -2.73 -4.12
CA ALA A 37 -6.38 -2.36 -5.03
C ALA A 37 -5.85 -2.03 -6.44
N LEU A 38 -4.81 -1.20 -6.54
CA LEU A 38 -4.19 -0.82 -7.81
C LEU A 38 -3.64 -2.03 -8.58
N ARG A 39 -3.13 -3.07 -7.90
CA ARG A 39 -2.69 -4.34 -8.52
C ARG A 39 -3.79 -4.96 -9.37
N HIS A 40 -5.01 -5.06 -8.83
CA HIS A 40 -6.16 -5.60 -9.54
C HIS A 40 -6.51 -4.77 -10.76
N GLU A 41 -6.37 -3.44 -10.66
CA GLU A 41 -6.77 -2.52 -11.70
C GLU A 41 -5.76 -2.38 -12.86
N VAL A 42 -4.47 -2.59 -12.61
CA VAL A 42 -3.43 -2.63 -13.66
C VAL A 42 -3.29 -4.01 -14.29
N GLY A 43 -4.07 -4.99 -13.84
CA GLY A 43 -3.99 -6.38 -14.30
C GLY A 43 -2.65 -7.04 -13.97
N ALA A 44 -1.96 -6.56 -12.93
CA ALA A 44 -0.73 -7.21 -12.47
C ALA A 44 -1.06 -8.62 -11.99
N TYR A 45 -0.27 -9.60 -12.44
CA TYR A 45 -0.48 -11.01 -12.10
C TYR A 45 -0.54 -11.18 -10.58
N ALA A 46 -1.41 -12.07 -10.11
CA ALA A 46 -1.48 -12.44 -8.69
C ALA A 46 -0.13 -12.94 -8.12
N ASN A 47 0.80 -13.35 -8.99
CA ASN A 47 2.15 -13.81 -8.65
C ASN A 47 3.23 -12.72 -8.74
N ASP A 48 2.89 -11.44 -8.92
CA ASP A 48 3.91 -10.39 -8.83
C ASP A 48 4.43 -10.34 -7.38
N VAL A 49 5.67 -10.80 -7.22
CA VAL A 49 6.35 -10.98 -5.93
C VAL A 49 6.46 -9.67 -5.15
N ASP A 50 6.43 -8.53 -5.84
CA ASP A 50 6.47 -7.22 -5.22
C ASP A 50 5.13 -6.84 -4.56
N PHE A 51 4.01 -7.45 -4.97
CA PHE A 51 2.69 -7.17 -4.38
C PHE A 51 2.29 -8.19 -3.29
N MET A 52 2.86 -9.40 -3.32
CA MET A 52 2.57 -10.45 -2.34
C MET A 52 2.66 -10.02 -0.87
N PRO A 53 3.70 -9.30 -0.41
CA PRO A 53 3.76 -8.94 1.00
C PRO A 53 2.68 -7.93 1.40
N PHE A 54 2.20 -7.08 0.49
CA PHE A 54 1.10 -6.16 0.77
C PHE A 54 -0.25 -6.88 0.94
N ILE A 55 -0.46 -8.01 0.25
CA ILE A 55 -1.64 -8.87 0.46
C ILE A 55 -1.60 -9.51 1.84
N ALA A 56 -0.43 -10.01 2.26
CA ALA A 56 -0.25 -10.59 3.58
C ALA A 56 -0.50 -9.55 4.68
N ILE A 57 0.07 -8.34 4.52
CA ILE A 57 -0.17 -7.23 5.44
C ILE A 57 -1.65 -6.87 5.49
N LEU A 58 -2.33 -6.80 4.33
CA LEU A 58 -3.76 -6.51 4.28
C LEU A 58 -4.58 -7.56 5.03
N SER A 59 -4.25 -8.84 4.88
CA SER A 59 -4.94 -9.92 5.59
C SER A 59 -4.75 -9.84 7.11
N GLU A 60 -3.54 -9.49 7.57
CA GLU A 60 -3.27 -9.32 9.00
C GLU A 60 -4.03 -8.11 9.57
N ILE A 61 -4.09 -6.99 8.83
CA ILE A 61 -4.73 -5.76 9.31
C ILE A 61 -6.26 -5.80 9.16
N GLU A 62 -6.80 -6.56 8.20
CA GLU A 62 -8.25 -6.77 8.05
C GLU A 62 -8.81 -7.59 9.22
N SER A 63 -7.97 -8.37 9.90
CA SER A 63 -8.31 -9.04 11.15
C SER A 63 -8.42 -8.08 12.35
N LEU A 64 -7.82 -6.89 12.25
CA LEU A 64 -7.92 -5.85 13.27
C LEU A 64 -9.27 -5.14 13.15
N PRO A 65 -9.87 -4.66 14.26
CA PRO A 65 -11.11 -3.88 14.24
C PRO A 65 -10.86 -2.44 13.75
N VAL A 66 -10.24 -2.28 12.58
CA VAL A 66 -9.89 -0.99 11.98
C VAL A 66 -10.72 -0.80 10.72
N ASP A 67 -11.61 0.19 10.72
CA ASP A 67 -12.24 0.64 9.48
C ASP A 67 -11.23 1.51 8.71
N LEU A 68 -10.47 0.86 7.81
CA LEU A 68 -9.51 1.54 6.97
C LEU A 68 -10.16 2.24 5.75
N ALA A 69 -11.46 2.02 5.54
CA ALA A 69 -12.24 2.69 4.49
C ALA A 69 -12.44 4.18 4.79
N GLN A 70 -12.38 4.58 6.06
CA GLN A 70 -12.45 5.99 6.47
C GLN A 70 -11.21 6.40 7.28
N SER A 71 -10.61 7.53 6.91
CA SER A 71 -9.48 8.12 7.66
C SER A 71 -9.79 8.38 9.14
N GLU A 72 -11.07 8.60 9.46
CA GLU A 72 -11.54 8.74 10.84
C GLU A 72 -11.56 7.39 11.58
N GLY A 73 -11.88 6.28 10.89
CA GLY A 73 -11.84 4.93 11.44
C GLY A 73 -10.42 4.51 11.86
N LEU A 74 -9.43 4.82 11.02
CA LEU A 74 -8.01 4.63 11.37
C LEU A 74 -7.62 5.46 12.61
N LYS A 75 -8.02 6.73 12.69
CA LYS A 75 -7.74 7.58 13.86
C LYS A 75 -8.35 7.01 15.14
N GLN A 76 -9.62 6.60 15.11
CA GLN A 76 -10.29 6.03 16.27
C GLN A 76 -9.64 4.71 16.72
N ALA A 77 -9.29 3.85 15.77
CA ALA A 77 -8.60 2.61 16.09
C ALA A 77 -7.20 2.86 16.67
N MET A 78 -6.45 3.84 16.14
CA MET A 78 -5.17 4.26 16.71
C MET A 78 -5.30 4.87 18.12
N LEU A 79 -6.43 5.51 18.44
CA LEU A 79 -6.70 6.00 19.80
C LEU A 79 -7.02 4.87 20.77
N ALA A 80 -7.72 3.82 20.32
CA ALA A 80 -8.13 2.70 21.16
C ALA A 80 -7.06 1.60 21.29
N HIS A 81 -6.32 1.33 20.22
CA HIS A 81 -5.38 0.21 20.06
C HIS A 81 -4.02 0.65 19.51
N GLY A 82 -3.63 1.90 19.78
CA GLY A 82 -2.46 2.54 19.17
C GLY A 82 -1.16 1.74 19.22
N THR A 83 -0.88 1.05 20.33
CA THR A 83 0.33 0.22 20.46
C THR A 83 0.33 -0.96 19.49
N GLU A 84 -0.75 -1.74 19.47
CA GLU A 84 -0.85 -2.97 18.66
C GLU A 84 -0.89 -2.65 17.15
N ILE A 85 -1.56 -1.55 16.80
CA ILE A 85 -1.55 -1.02 15.43
C ILE A 85 -0.15 -0.53 15.04
N GLN A 86 0.56 0.15 15.94
CA GLN A 86 1.90 0.64 15.67
C GLN A 86 2.90 -0.51 15.51
N GLU A 87 2.79 -1.57 16.31
CA GLU A 87 3.59 -2.79 16.18
C GLU A 87 3.31 -3.49 14.84
N SER A 88 2.04 -3.61 14.47
CA SER A 88 1.63 -4.17 13.17
C SER A 88 2.17 -3.35 11.99
N VAL A 89 2.14 -2.02 12.10
CA VAL A 89 2.72 -1.11 11.08
C VAL A 89 4.23 -1.24 11.00
N ASN A 90 4.92 -1.36 12.13
CA ASN A 90 6.37 -1.52 12.15
C ASN A 90 6.78 -2.86 11.53
N TRP A 91 6.11 -3.95 11.90
CA TRP A 91 6.31 -5.25 11.27
C TRP A 91 6.04 -5.19 9.77
N ALA A 92 4.92 -4.59 9.35
CA ALA A 92 4.56 -4.45 7.95
C ALA A 92 5.61 -3.69 7.15
N LYS A 93 6.15 -2.60 7.72
CA LYS A 93 7.25 -1.83 7.15
C LYS A 93 8.48 -2.69 6.94
N GLU A 94 8.96 -3.38 7.96
CA GLU A 94 10.15 -4.23 7.86
C GLU A 94 9.95 -5.39 6.88
N PHE A 95 8.77 -6.01 6.89
CA PHE A 95 8.44 -7.15 6.06
C PHE A 95 8.35 -6.83 4.57
N SER A 96 7.84 -5.64 4.22
CA SER A 96 7.61 -5.23 2.82
C SER A 96 8.55 -4.13 2.33
N LEU A 97 9.55 -3.74 3.11
CA LEU A 97 10.47 -2.64 2.78
C LEU A 97 11.13 -2.80 1.41
N VAL A 98 11.67 -3.99 1.15
CA VAL A 98 12.40 -4.30 -0.09
C VAL A 98 11.47 -4.23 -1.29
N GLN A 99 10.26 -4.78 -1.17
CA GLN A 99 9.27 -4.77 -2.23
C GLN A 99 8.68 -3.37 -2.44
N CYS A 100 8.49 -2.60 -1.38
CA CYS A 100 8.07 -1.20 -1.47
C CYS A 100 9.11 -0.37 -2.24
N GLN A 101 10.40 -0.58 -1.98
CA GLN A 101 11.49 0.06 -2.75
C GLN A 101 11.50 -0.40 -4.20
N SER A 102 11.34 -1.71 -4.45
CA SER A 102 11.23 -2.26 -5.82
C SER A 102 10.08 -1.61 -6.60
N LEU A 103 8.88 -1.51 -6.00
CA LEU A 103 7.74 -0.83 -6.61
C LEU A 103 8.01 0.65 -6.85
N ALA A 104 8.62 1.35 -5.89
CA ALA A 104 8.94 2.77 -6.02
C ALA A 104 10.00 3.04 -7.10
N ASP A 105 10.88 2.10 -7.39
CA ASP A 105 11.88 2.18 -8.47
C ASP A 105 11.25 1.82 -9.83
N ARG A 106 10.56 0.68 -9.90
CA ARG A 106 9.85 0.17 -11.09
C ARG A 106 8.83 1.17 -11.62
N TYR A 107 8.06 1.79 -10.72
CA TYR A 107 6.93 2.65 -11.09
C TYR A 107 7.20 4.14 -10.87
N GLY A 108 8.22 4.50 -10.08
CA GLY A 108 8.59 5.91 -9.83
C GLY A 108 9.55 6.52 -10.85
N SER A 109 9.96 5.75 -11.86
CA SER A 109 10.82 6.21 -12.96
C SER A 109 10.06 6.84 -14.14
N CYS A 110 8.73 6.94 -14.06
CA CYS A 110 7.97 7.76 -14.99
C CYS A 110 8.15 9.24 -14.59
N LYS A 111 9.32 9.80 -14.91
CA LYS A 111 9.53 11.26 -14.91
C LYS A 111 8.45 11.89 -15.78
N GLU A 112 7.76 12.87 -15.21
CA GLU A 112 6.99 13.89 -15.94
C GLU A 112 7.83 14.53 -17.06
#